data_AF-A0A142XW11-F1
#
_entry.id   AF-A0A142XW11-F1
#
_cell.length_a   1.000
_cell.length_b   1.000
_cell.length_c   1.000
_cell.angle_alpha   90.00
_cell.angle_beta   90.00
_cell.angle_gamma   90.00
#
_symmetry.space_group_name_H-M   'P 1'
#
loop_
_entity.id
_entity.type
_entity.pdbx_description
1 polymer ?
#
loop_
_entity_poly.entity_id
_entity_poly.type
_entity_poly.pdbx_seq_one_letter_code
_entity_poly.pdbx_strand_id
1 'polypeptide(L)'
;MIIEGIITTENADGSMHVAPIGPHVDRELQSWSVKPFQTSTTFQNLIRTNRAIFHVTDDALLMAASVLGIGNTPSPEVLPPTRQQHWSDRIQQRRASKWVHEKGWVLEQACRAFALRAERWDVSAPRAHADCSVVHSWELRPFWGWNRAKHSILELAILVSRRQWLPPNEWQSECDRHRVFIDKTAGEEEHEALELLQEAMST
;
A
#
# COMPACT_ATOMS: atom_id res chain seq x y z
N MET A 1 10.28 -9.26 -12.05
CA MET A 1 9.70 -9.75 -10.77
C MET A 1 8.72 -8.70 -10.25
N ILE A 2 7.72 -9.04 -9.43
CA ILE A 2 6.90 -8.03 -8.73
C ILE A 2 7.32 -8.04 -7.26
N ILE A 3 7.44 -6.85 -6.67
CA ILE A 3 7.57 -6.70 -5.21
C ILE A 3 6.37 -5.91 -4.71
N GLU A 4 5.75 -6.36 -3.62
CA GLU A 4 4.63 -5.66 -3.01
C GLU A 4 5.16 -4.61 -2.03
N GLY A 5 4.58 -3.42 -2.06
CA GLY A 5 4.99 -2.34 -1.19
C GLY A 5 4.02 -1.16 -1.25
N ILE A 6 4.46 -0.05 -0.68
CA ILE A 6 3.64 1.16 -0.56
C ILE A 6 4.29 2.27 -1.37
N ILE A 7 3.52 2.91 -2.24
CA ILE A 7 3.94 4.11 -2.97
C ILE A 7 3.33 5.34 -2.34
N THR A 8 4.17 6.35 -2.13
CA THR A 8 3.72 7.70 -1.82
C THR A 8 3.84 8.58 -3.05
N THR A 9 2.84 9.43 -3.24
CA THR A 9 2.82 10.48 -4.26
C THR A 9 2.35 11.78 -3.63
N GLU A 10 2.60 12.89 -4.28
CA GLU A 10 2.24 14.22 -3.79
C GLU A 10 0.95 14.69 -4.48
N ASN A 11 -0.07 15.05 -3.72
CA ASN A 11 -1.32 15.67 -4.22
C ASN A 11 -1.06 17.10 -4.72
N ALA A 12 -2.05 17.73 -5.37
CA ALA A 12 -1.88 19.08 -5.92
C ALA A 12 -1.67 20.16 -4.84
N ASP A 13 -2.14 19.90 -3.62
CA ASP A 13 -1.96 20.75 -2.43
C ASP A 13 -0.66 20.45 -1.67
N GLY A 14 0.19 19.56 -2.19
CA GLY A 14 1.43 19.12 -1.53
C GLY A 14 1.24 18.01 -0.50
N SER A 15 0.00 17.64 -0.15
CA SER A 15 -0.24 16.57 0.82
C SER A 15 0.17 15.20 0.30
N MET A 16 0.52 14.28 1.21
CA MET A 16 0.91 12.93 0.85
C MET A 16 -0.31 12.06 0.52
N HIS A 17 -0.28 11.39 -0.63
CA HIS A 17 -1.12 10.25 -0.93
C HIS A 17 -0.33 8.94 -0.75
N VAL A 18 -0.92 7.95 -0.08
CA VAL A 18 -0.35 6.61 0.17
C VAL A 18 -1.18 5.55 -0.53
N ALA A 19 -0.56 4.62 -1.25
CA ALA A 19 -1.26 3.52 -1.92
C ALA A 19 -0.42 2.23 -1.94
N PRO A 20 -1.04 1.04 -1.99
CA PRO A 20 -0.31 -0.19 -2.29
C PRO A 20 0.03 -0.21 -3.79
N ILE A 21 1.17 -0.77 -4.14
CA ILE A 21 1.50 -1.04 -5.54
C ILE A 21 2.51 -2.18 -5.67
N GLY A 22 2.35 -2.98 -6.72
CA GLY A 22 3.29 -4.02 -7.12
C GLY A 22 4.04 -3.63 -8.40
N PRO A 23 5.14 -2.86 -8.34
CA PRO A 23 5.95 -2.56 -9.51
C PRO A 23 6.67 -3.82 -10.01
N HIS A 24 6.89 -3.87 -11.32
CA HIS A 24 7.83 -4.83 -11.88
C HIS A 24 9.25 -4.31 -11.71
N VAL A 25 10.14 -5.16 -11.22
CA VAL A 25 11.56 -4.84 -10.99
C VAL A 25 12.47 -5.94 -11.51
N ASP A 26 13.71 -5.57 -11.84
CA ASP A 26 14.84 -6.49 -11.96
C ASP A 26 15.38 -6.87 -10.56
N ARG A 27 16.37 -7.77 -10.50
CA ARG A 27 16.91 -8.23 -9.21
C ARG A 27 17.80 -7.17 -8.55
N GLU A 28 18.45 -6.34 -9.37
CA GLU A 28 19.34 -5.27 -8.96
C GLU A 28 18.60 -4.01 -8.48
N LEU A 29 17.26 -3.96 -8.67
CA LEU A 29 16.40 -2.82 -8.37
C LEU A 29 16.79 -1.55 -9.14
N GLN A 30 17.22 -1.71 -10.39
CA GLN A 30 17.61 -0.62 -11.29
C GLN A 30 16.51 -0.28 -12.30
N SER A 31 15.85 -1.30 -12.86
CA SER A 31 14.70 -1.13 -13.76
C SER A 31 13.38 -1.27 -13.00
N TRP A 32 12.53 -0.25 -13.10
CA TRP A 32 11.23 -0.22 -12.43
C TRP A 32 10.12 0.08 -13.44
N SER A 33 9.07 -0.75 -13.42
CA SER A 33 7.85 -0.53 -14.18
C SER A 33 6.69 -0.35 -13.21
N VAL A 34 6.17 0.87 -13.10
CA VAL A 34 5.03 1.20 -12.24
C VAL A 34 3.75 1.21 -13.09
N LYS A 35 2.71 0.49 -12.64
CA LYS A 35 1.49 0.26 -13.43
C LYS A 35 0.22 0.72 -12.71
N PRO A 36 -0.02 2.02 -12.53
CA PRO A 36 -1.23 2.51 -11.86
C PRO A 36 -2.44 2.46 -12.82
N PHE A 37 -3.65 2.32 -12.27
CA PHE A 37 -4.87 2.57 -13.05
C PHE A 37 -5.01 4.06 -13.35
N GLN A 38 -5.44 4.43 -14.56
CA GLN A 38 -5.58 5.83 -14.96
C GLN A 38 -6.62 6.60 -14.13
N THR A 39 -7.57 5.88 -13.53
CA THR A 39 -8.57 6.44 -12.61
C THR A 39 -8.03 6.68 -11.18
N SER A 40 -6.83 6.19 -10.86
CA SER A 40 -6.27 6.30 -9.51
C SER A 40 -5.61 7.66 -9.26
N THR A 41 -5.68 8.12 -8.01
CA THR A 41 -4.96 9.33 -7.59
C THR A 41 -3.44 9.19 -7.74
N THR A 42 -2.90 7.97 -7.53
CA THR A 42 -1.48 7.66 -7.79
C THR A 42 -1.09 8.01 -9.22
N PHE A 43 -1.89 7.65 -10.22
CA PHE A 43 -1.64 8.02 -11.62
C PHE A 43 -1.70 9.53 -11.83
N GLN A 44 -2.74 10.19 -11.33
CA GLN A 44 -2.91 11.64 -11.48
C GLN A 44 -1.75 12.43 -10.86
N ASN A 45 -1.25 11.99 -9.71
CA ASN A 45 -0.09 12.59 -9.05
C ASN A 45 1.20 12.32 -9.82
N LEU A 46 1.38 11.10 -10.33
CA LEU A 46 2.55 10.71 -11.12
C LEU A 46 2.64 11.47 -12.44
N ILE A 47 1.53 11.63 -13.18
CA ILE A 47 1.52 12.41 -14.44
C ILE A 47 1.86 13.89 -14.18
N ARG A 48 1.40 14.45 -13.07
CA ARG A 48 1.69 15.85 -12.70
C ARG A 48 3.15 16.06 -12.30
N THR A 49 3.73 15.14 -11.54
CA THR A 49 5.01 15.39 -10.85
C THR A 49 6.18 14.57 -11.40
N ASN A 50 5.90 13.46 -12.10
CA ASN A 50 6.84 12.41 -12.47
C ASN A 50 7.67 11.87 -11.29
N ARG A 51 7.16 11.97 -10.06
CA ARG A 51 7.86 11.59 -8.83
C ARG A 51 6.99 10.71 -7.95
N ALA A 52 7.61 9.70 -7.37
CA ALA A 52 7.03 8.93 -6.28
C ALA A 52 8.14 8.35 -5.40
N ILE A 53 7.79 7.95 -4.18
CA ILE A 53 8.66 7.10 -3.37
C ILE A 53 7.99 5.74 -3.21
N PHE A 54 8.66 4.67 -3.66
CA PHE A 54 8.24 3.31 -3.36
C PHE A 54 8.92 2.83 -2.08
N HIS A 55 8.17 2.13 -1.23
CA HIS A 55 8.61 1.67 0.08
C HIS A 55 8.49 0.15 0.16
N VAL A 56 9.58 -0.50 0.54
CA VAL A 56 9.55 -1.85 1.08
C VAL A 56 9.21 -1.72 2.55
N THR A 57 8.13 -2.35 2.99
CA THR A 57 7.67 -2.30 4.37
C THR A 57 7.22 -3.69 4.82
N ASP A 58 7.37 -3.96 6.11
CA ASP A 58 6.82 -5.12 6.79
C ASP A 58 5.61 -4.76 7.68
N ASP A 59 5.08 -3.54 7.56
CA ASP A 59 3.87 -3.10 8.28
C ASP A 59 2.60 -3.63 7.58
N ALA A 60 2.01 -4.69 8.15
CA ALA A 60 0.84 -5.35 7.58
C ALA A 60 -0.43 -4.50 7.76
N LEU A 61 -0.51 -3.73 8.84
CA LEU A 61 -1.66 -2.86 9.11
C LEU A 61 -1.69 -1.69 8.13
N LEU A 62 -0.54 -1.05 7.89
CA LEU A 62 -0.43 0.03 6.91
C LEU A 62 -0.69 -0.48 5.49
N MET A 63 -0.23 -1.70 5.14
CA MET A 63 -0.56 -2.33 3.87
C MET A 63 -2.08 -2.51 3.70
N ALA A 64 -2.75 -3.14 4.67
CA ALA A 64 -4.20 -3.32 4.65
C ALA A 64 -4.96 -1.98 4.55
N ALA A 65 -4.58 -1.00 5.36
CA ALA A 65 -5.19 0.32 5.35
C ALA A 65 -4.96 1.08 4.03
N SER A 66 -3.81 0.89 3.39
CA SER A 66 -3.51 1.51 2.10
C SER A 66 -4.40 0.97 0.99
N VAL A 67 -4.69 -0.34 0.98
CA VAL A 67 -5.64 -0.96 0.04
C VAL A 67 -7.04 -0.37 0.21
N LEU A 68 -7.42 -0.09 1.46
CA LEU A 68 -8.72 0.48 1.81
C LEU A 68 -8.79 2.01 1.63
N GLY A 69 -7.67 2.67 1.32
CA GLY A 69 -7.60 4.13 1.16
C GLY A 69 -7.75 4.94 2.46
N ILE A 70 -7.76 4.27 3.62
CA ILE A 70 -8.04 4.88 4.94
C ILE A 70 -7.03 5.98 5.28
N GLY A 71 -5.76 5.78 4.92
CA GLY A 71 -4.74 6.78 5.21
C GLY A 71 -4.96 8.12 4.52
N ASN A 72 -5.74 8.20 3.44
CA ASN A 72 -5.83 9.39 2.59
C ASN A 72 -7.04 10.28 2.88
N THR A 73 -7.88 9.91 3.84
CA THR A 73 -9.08 10.68 4.22
C THR A 73 -9.31 10.55 5.72
N PRO A 74 -9.76 11.62 6.40
CA PRO A 74 -10.13 11.52 7.82
C PRO A 74 -11.39 10.65 8.05
N SER A 75 -12.26 10.50 7.03
CA SER A 75 -13.55 9.80 7.11
C SER A 75 -13.68 8.75 6.00
N PRO A 76 -13.05 7.56 6.16
CA PRO A 76 -13.10 6.51 5.16
C PRO A 76 -14.47 5.81 5.12
N GLU A 77 -15.18 5.96 4.01
CA GLU A 77 -16.54 5.39 3.81
C GLU A 77 -16.57 3.85 3.84
N VAL A 78 -15.43 3.21 3.63
CA VAL A 78 -15.29 1.74 3.71
C VAL A 78 -15.42 1.22 5.15
N LEU A 79 -15.40 2.09 6.16
CA LEU A 79 -15.56 1.72 7.55
C LEU A 79 -16.90 2.24 8.12
N PRO A 80 -17.51 1.52 9.07
CA PRO A 80 -18.65 2.01 9.82
C PRO A 80 -18.32 3.35 10.53
N PRO A 81 -19.25 4.31 10.61
CA PRO A 81 -18.98 5.62 11.23
C PRO A 81 -18.43 5.55 12.66
N THR A 82 -18.82 4.53 13.43
CA THR A 82 -18.35 4.28 14.80
C THR A 82 -16.89 3.84 14.89
N ARG A 83 -16.29 3.40 13.79
CA ARG A 83 -14.91 2.87 13.71
C ARG A 83 -13.96 3.76 12.92
N GLN A 84 -14.49 4.69 12.11
CA GLN A 84 -13.68 5.58 11.26
C GLN A 84 -12.59 6.32 12.05
N GLN A 85 -12.95 7.02 13.15
CA GLN A 85 -11.98 7.79 13.92
C GLN A 85 -10.88 6.91 14.53
N HIS A 86 -11.25 5.75 15.09
CA HIS A 86 -10.31 4.81 15.72
C HIS A 86 -9.24 4.33 14.74
N TRP A 87 -9.64 3.96 13.51
CA TRP A 87 -8.69 3.54 12.49
C TRP A 87 -7.91 4.72 11.89
N SER A 88 -8.56 5.86 11.64
CA SER A 88 -7.87 7.06 11.14
C SER A 88 -6.70 7.47 12.06
N ASP A 89 -6.90 7.51 13.37
CA ASP A 89 -5.85 7.88 14.33
C ASP A 89 -4.69 6.87 14.34
N ARG A 90 -5.01 5.57 14.34
CA ARG A 90 -3.99 4.50 14.32
C ARG A 90 -3.18 4.51 13.04
N ILE A 91 -3.83 4.66 11.89
CA ILE A 91 -3.16 4.66 10.59
C ILE A 91 -2.32 5.93 10.43
N GLN A 92 -2.79 7.08 10.93
CA GLN A 92 -2.04 8.34 10.89
C GLN A 92 -0.67 8.22 11.57
N GLN A 93 -0.58 7.50 12.69
CA GLN A 93 0.68 7.24 13.38
C GLN A 93 1.62 6.35 12.56
N ARG A 94 1.08 5.31 11.90
CA ARG A 94 1.87 4.38 11.08
C ARG A 94 2.38 4.98 9.78
N ARG A 95 1.65 5.95 9.20
CA ARG A 95 2.10 6.70 8.02
C ARG A 95 2.96 7.93 8.35
N ALA A 96 3.59 7.97 9.53
CA ALA A 96 4.57 9.00 9.86
C ALA A 96 5.59 9.13 8.72
N SER A 97 5.76 10.36 8.24
CA SER A 97 6.50 10.63 7.00
C SER A 97 7.23 11.95 7.07
N LYS A 98 8.35 12.03 6.36
CA LYS A 98 9.08 13.27 6.14
C LYS A 98 9.07 13.65 4.67
N TRP A 99 8.94 14.95 4.40
CA TRP A 99 9.15 15.48 3.06
C TRP A 99 10.64 15.59 2.75
N VAL A 100 11.06 15.09 1.58
CA VAL A 100 12.41 15.28 1.05
C VAL A 100 12.32 16.11 -0.21
N HIS A 101 12.95 17.29 -0.18
CA HIS A 101 12.93 18.27 -1.27
C HIS A 101 13.26 17.62 -2.62
N GLU A 102 12.45 17.96 -3.62
CA GLU A 102 12.51 17.44 -5.00
C GLU A 102 12.35 15.93 -5.19
N LYS A 103 12.21 15.14 -4.12
CA LYS A 103 12.07 13.67 -4.19
C LYS A 103 10.64 13.23 -3.88
N GLY A 104 10.11 13.60 -2.71
CA GLY A 104 8.78 13.17 -2.28
C GLY A 104 8.68 12.89 -0.79
N TRP A 105 7.55 12.29 -0.40
CA TRP A 105 7.25 11.89 0.96
C TRP A 105 7.82 10.51 1.28
N VAL A 106 8.69 10.42 2.29
CA VAL A 106 9.29 9.15 2.74
C VAL A 106 8.62 8.69 4.02
N LEU A 107 8.04 7.48 4.02
CA LEU A 107 7.51 6.83 5.23
C LEU A 107 8.66 6.44 6.15
N GLU A 108 8.66 6.94 7.38
CA GLU A 108 9.80 6.80 8.29
C GLU A 108 9.95 5.38 8.86
N GLN A 109 8.84 4.65 8.95
CA GLN A 109 8.79 3.27 9.44
C GLN A 109 8.83 2.23 8.32
N ALA A 110 9.19 2.60 7.09
CA ALA A 110 9.47 1.62 6.03
C ALA A 110 10.86 1.01 6.21
N CYS A 111 11.09 -0.21 5.70
CA CYS A 111 12.40 -0.85 5.70
C CYS A 111 13.37 -0.16 4.74
N ARG A 112 12.90 0.04 3.51
CA ARG A 112 13.68 0.67 2.43
C ARG A 112 12.77 1.60 1.65
N ALA A 113 13.35 2.62 1.05
CA ALA A 113 12.63 3.53 0.17
C ALA A 113 13.42 3.79 -1.11
N PHE A 114 12.72 3.97 -2.22
CA PHE A 114 13.27 4.24 -3.54
C PHE A 114 12.54 5.44 -4.14
N ALA A 115 13.26 6.54 -4.34
CA ALA A 115 12.75 7.67 -5.08
C ALA A 115 12.73 7.31 -6.56
N LEU A 116 11.54 7.22 -7.13
CA LEU A 116 11.31 6.90 -8.52
C LEU A 116 11.04 8.17 -9.33
N ARG A 117 11.63 8.24 -10.51
CA ARG A 117 11.27 9.23 -11.54
C ARG A 117 10.70 8.51 -12.74
N ALA A 118 9.46 8.85 -13.11
CA ALA A 118 8.85 8.34 -14.34
C ALA A 118 9.49 9.03 -15.55
N GLU A 119 9.97 8.25 -16.50
CA GLU A 119 10.69 8.75 -17.70
C GLU A 119 9.85 8.59 -18.97
N ARG A 120 9.14 7.47 -19.08
CA ARG A 120 8.32 7.15 -20.24
C ARG A 120 6.98 6.59 -19.80
N TRP A 121 5.93 7.00 -20.51
CA TRP A 121 4.57 6.53 -20.30
C TRP A 121 4.02 5.82 -21.54
N ASP A 122 3.31 4.73 -21.28
CA ASP A 122 2.31 4.16 -22.18
C ASP A 122 0.94 4.21 -21.47
N VAL A 123 0.01 4.96 -22.07
CA VAL A 123 -1.35 5.18 -21.55
C VAL A 123 -2.41 4.61 -22.49
N SER A 124 -2.03 3.68 -23.37
CA SER A 124 -2.93 3.06 -24.35
C SER A 124 -3.99 2.13 -23.73
N ALA A 125 -3.78 1.69 -22.48
CA ALA A 125 -4.68 0.81 -21.75
C ALA A 125 -5.15 1.42 -20.40
N PRO A 126 -6.26 0.96 -19.82
CA PRO A 126 -6.78 1.49 -18.54
C PRO A 126 -5.76 1.45 -17.39
N ARG A 127 -4.84 0.48 -17.43
CA ARG A 127 -3.68 0.43 -16.56
C ARG A 127 -2.49 1.01 -17.33
N ALA A 128 -2.09 2.21 -16.96
CA ALA A 128 -0.95 2.88 -17.57
C ALA A 128 0.35 2.17 -17.17
N HIS A 129 1.38 2.33 -17.98
CA HIS A 129 2.72 1.81 -17.74
C HIS A 129 3.71 2.96 -17.72
N ALA A 130 4.44 3.09 -16.60
CA ALA A 130 5.54 4.02 -16.46
C ALA A 130 6.86 3.25 -16.32
N ASP A 131 7.79 3.51 -17.23
CA ASP A 131 9.18 3.15 -17.04
C ASP A 131 9.81 4.20 -16.11
N CYS A 132 10.40 3.72 -15.01
CA CYS A 132 10.94 4.55 -13.94
C CYS A 132 12.41 4.23 -13.67
N SER A 133 13.18 5.28 -13.37
CA SER A 133 14.53 5.16 -12.80
C SER A 133 14.54 5.47 -11.31
N VAL A 134 15.51 4.90 -10.59
CA VAL A 134 15.75 5.20 -9.18
C VAL A 134 16.71 6.39 -9.08
N VAL A 135 16.23 7.51 -8.54
CA VAL A 135 17.06 8.71 -8.35
C VAL A 135 17.73 8.76 -6.97
N HIS A 136 17.25 7.96 -6.02
CA HIS A 136 17.83 7.82 -4.69
C HIS A 136 17.23 6.60 -3.95
N SER A 137 17.99 6.01 -3.04
CA SER A 137 17.53 4.92 -2.18
C SER A 137 17.89 5.18 -0.72
N TRP A 138 17.01 4.78 0.19
CA TRP A 138 17.23 4.82 1.63
C TRP A 138 17.15 3.41 2.23
N GLU A 139 18.08 3.11 3.12
CA GLU A 139 17.95 2.05 4.12
C GLU A 139 17.47 2.73 5.42
N LEU A 140 16.26 2.41 5.87
CA LEU A 140 15.58 3.15 6.94
C LEU A 140 15.55 2.33 8.24
N ARG A 141 14.84 1.21 8.24
CA ARG A 141 14.90 0.20 9.30
C ARG A 141 15.28 -1.16 8.70
N PRO A 142 15.90 -2.06 9.48
CA PRO A 142 16.05 -3.44 9.06
C PRO A 142 14.69 -4.07 8.76
N PHE A 143 14.62 -4.86 7.69
CA PHE A 143 13.48 -5.77 7.49
C PHE A 143 13.48 -6.78 8.63
N TRP A 144 12.33 -6.92 9.30
CA TRP A 144 12.24 -7.76 10.48
C TRP A 144 12.44 -9.24 10.17
N GLY A 145 11.80 -9.73 9.10
CA GLY A 145 11.87 -11.12 8.68
C GLY A 145 10.58 -11.61 8.05
N TRP A 146 10.64 -12.82 7.48
CA TRP A 146 9.49 -13.48 6.89
C TRP A 146 8.48 -13.89 7.99
N ASN A 147 7.21 -13.56 7.79
CA ASN A 147 6.13 -13.92 8.70
C ASN A 147 4.90 -14.38 7.92
N ARG A 148 4.38 -15.58 8.25
CA ARG A 148 3.28 -16.22 7.52
C ARG A 148 1.94 -15.51 7.73
N ALA A 149 1.73 -14.88 8.88
CA ALA A 149 0.56 -14.05 9.13
C ALA A 149 0.62 -12.77 8.29
N LYS A 150 1.75 -12.06 8.23
CA LYS A 150 1.91 -10.87 7.36
C LYS A 150 1.64 -11.20 5.88
N HIS A 151 2.12 -12.34 5.39
CA HIS A 151 1.77 -12.81 4.04
C HIS A 151 0.28 -13.08 3.88
N SER A 152 -0.35 -13.70 4.87
CA SER A 152 -1.79 -13.96 4.83
C SER A 152 -2.61 -12.67 4.83
N ILE A 153 -2.20 -11.67 5.61
CA ILE A 153 -2.83 -10.35 5.61
C ILE A 153 -2.68 -9.67 4.24
N LEU A 154 -1.51 -9.77 3.60
CA LEU A 154 -1.30 -9.23 2.25
C LEU A 154 -2.28 -9.84 1.23
N GLU A 155 -2.41 -11.17 1.22
CA GLU A 155 -3.36 -11.87 0.34
C GLU A 155 -4.82 -11.47 0.61
N LEU A 156 -5.23 -11.44 1.88
CA LEU A 156 -6.57 -11.02 2.27
C LEU A 156 -6.84 -9.55 1.91
N ALA A 157 -5.85 -8.66 2.07
CA ALA A 157 -6.00 -7.26 1.67
C ALA A 157 -6.23 -7.14 0.16
N ILE A 158 -5.46 -7.87 -0.65
CA ILE A 158 -5.66 -7.92 -2.11
C ILE A 158 -7.06 -8.44 -2.44
N LEU A 159 -7.55 -9.45 -1.73
CA LEU A 159 -8.91 -9.97 -1.91
C LEU A 159 -9.97 -8.88 -1.64
N VAL A 160 -9.85 -8.15 -0.52
CA VAL A 160 -10.77 -7.05 -0.16
C VAL A 160 -10.77 -5.92 -1.20
N SER A 161 -9.65 -5.66 -1.87
CA SER A 161 -9.59 -4.66 -2.96
C SER A 161 -10.56 -4.99 -4.12
N ARG A 162 -10.98 -6.26 -4.23
CA ARG A 162 -11.88 -6.77 -5.27
C ARG A 162 -13.29 -7.05 -4.75
N ARG A 163 -13.64 -6.58 -3.55
CA ARG A 163 -14.90 -6.91 -2.85
C ARG A 163 -16.17 -6.79 -3.71
N GLN A 164 -16.22 -5.80 -4.60
CA GLN A 164 -17.36 -5.58 -5.51
C GLN A 164 -17.57 -6.71 -6.55
N TRP A 165 -16.59 -7.59 -6.74
CA TRP A 165 -16.64 -8.74 -7.64
C TRP A 165 -16.52 -10.08 -6.91
N LEU A 166 -16.45 -10.08 -5.58
CA LEU A 166 -16.31 -11.32 -4.82
C LEU A 166 -17.64 -12.08 -4.75
N PRO A 167 -17.64 -13.38 -5.08
CA PRO A 167 -18.76 -14.26 -4.80
C PRO A 167 -19.16 -14.26 -3.32
N PRO A 168 -20.46 -14.46 -3.01
CA PRO A 168 -20.91 -14.67 -1.64
C PRO A 168 -20.13 -15.81 -0.99
N ASN A 169 -19.66 -15.59 0.24
CA ASN A 169 -18.87 -16.53 1.07
C ASN A 169 -17.40 -16.77 0.67
N GLU A 170 -16.90 -16.20 -0.44
CA GLU A 170 -15.48 -16.35 -0.81
C GLU A 170 -14.57 -15.72 0.25
N TRP A 171 -14.95 -14.53 0.74
CA TRP A 171 -14.25 -13.86 1.85
C TRP A 171 -14.09 -14.73 3.09
N GLN A 172 -15.18 -15.36 3.56
CA GLN A 172 -15.14 -16.19 4.76
C GLN A 172 -14.28 -17.44 4.53
N SER A 173 -14.39 -18.05 3.35
CA SER A 173 -13.62 -19.24 2.99
C SER A 173 -12.11 -18.95 2.97
N GLU A 174 -11.71 -17.80 2.42
CA GLU A 174 -10.30 -17.37 2.42
C GLU A 174 -9.83 -16.99 3.82
N CYS A 175 -10.65 -16.31 4.62
CA CYS A 175 -10.34 -16.07 6.03
C CYS A 175 -10.04 -17.38 6.78
N ASP A 176 -10.88 -18.41 6.60
CA ASP A 176 -10.70 -19.71 7.27
C ASP A 176 -9.42 -20.41 6.82
N ARG A 177 -9.08 -20.35 5.52
CA ARG A 177 -7.81 -20.89 4.98
C ARG A 177 -6.61 -20.18 5.57
N HIS A 178 -6.64 -18.85 5.62
CA HIS A 178 -5.54 -18.03 6.11
C HIS A 178 -5.39 -18.07 7.63
N ARG A 179 -6.47 -18.34 8.37
CA ARG A 179 -6.48 -18.44 9.83
C ARG A 179 -5.43 -19.42 10.37
N VAL A 180 -5.19 -20.53 9.67
CA VAL A 180 -4.17 -21.54 10.05
C VAL A 180 -2.76 -20.93 10.15
N PHE A 181 -2.47 -19.90 9.35
CA PHE A 181 -1.20 -19.18 9.35
C PHE A 181 -1.20 -18.06 10.39
N ILE A 182 -2.30 -17.31 10.46
CA ILE A 182 -2.48 -16.17 11.34
C ILE A 182 -2.40 -16.63 12.80
N ASP A 183 -3.22 -17.60 13.22
CA ASP A 183 -3.29 -18.08 14.61
C ASP A 183 -1.95 -18.62 15.12
N LYS A 184 -1.03 -19.02 14.23
CA LYS A 184 0.28 -19.58 14.59
C LYS A 184 1.41 -18.55 14.60
N THR A 185 1.27 -17.44 13.89
CA THR A 185 2.42 -16.55 13.61
C THR A 185 2.11 -15.07 13.71
N ALA A 186 0.86 -14.68 13.94
CA ALA A 186 0.45 -13.30 14.14
C ALA A 186 0.91 -12.78 15.51
N GLY A 187 1.35 -11.53 15.52
CA GLY A 187 1.33 -10.69 16.72
C GLY A 187 0.12 -9.77 16.72
N GLU A 188 0.14 -8.77 17.61
CA GLU A 188 -0.93 -7.78 17.75
C GLU A 188 -1.21 -7.04 16.44
N GLU A 189 -0.18 -6.64 15.69
CA GLU A 189 -0.33 -5.91 14.43
C GLU A 189 -1.10 -6.71 13.36
N GLU A 190 -0.82 -8.00 13.20
CA GLU A 190 -1.52 -8.81 12.19
C GLU A 190 -2.98 -9.05 12.60
N HIS A 191 -3.27 -9.16 13.90
CA HIS A 191 -4.63 -9.23 14.39
C HIS A 191 -5.40 -7.93 14.16
N GLU A 192 -4.79 -6.77 14.42
CA GLU A 192 -5.38 -5.47 14.09
C GLU A 192 -5.63 -5.32 12.58
N ALA A 193 -4.69 -5.76 11.74
CA ALA A 193 -4.85 -5.71 10.30
C ALA A 193 -6.00 -6.61 9.81
N LEU A 194 -6.15 -7.80 10.41
CA LEU A 194 -7.28 -8.68 10.11
C LEU A 194 -8.62 -8.06 10.55
N GLU A 195 -8.69 -7.51 11.76
CA GLU A 195 -9.87 -6.82 12.29
C GLU A 195 -10.31 -5.69 11.35
N LEU A 196 -9.34 -4.86 10.91
CA LEU A 196 -9.59 -3.80 9.96
C LEU A 196 -10.21 -4.31 8.64
N LEU A 197 -9.66 -5.38 8.08
CA LEU A 197 -10.18 -5.97 6.84
C LEU A 197 -11.58 -6.56 7.04
N GLN A 198 -11.85 -7.19 8.18
CA GLN A 198 -13.17 -7.75 8.51
C GLN A 198 -14.24 -6.66 8.62
N GLU A 199 -13.92 -5.53 9.24
CA GLU A 199 -14.83 -4.40 9.34
C GLU A 199 -15.14 -3.78 7.98
N ALA A 200 -14.11 -3.64 7.14
CA ALA A 200 -14.26 -3.17 5.77
C ALA A 200 -15.14 -4.07 4.89
N MET A 201 -15.23 -5.36 5.22
CA MET A 201 -16.07 -6.34 4.53
C MET A 201 -17.47 -6.49 5.12
N SER A 202 -17.73 -5.84 6.27
CA SER A 202 -19.03 -5.87 6.95
C SER A 202 -19.92 -4.69 6.61
N THR A 203 -19.45 -3.77 5.77
CA THR A 203 -20.14 -2.56 5.29
C THR A 203 -20.61 -2.74 3.86
#